data_AF-A0A936IFW4-F1
#
_entry.id   AF-A0A936IFW4-F1
#
_cell.length_a   1.000
_cell.length_b   1.000
_cell.length_c   1.000
_cell.angle_alpha   90.00
_cell.angle_beta   90.00
_cell.angle_gamma   90.00
#
_symmetry.space_group_name_H-M   'P 1'
#
loop_
_entity.id
_entity.type
_entity.pdbx_description
1 polymer ?
#
loop_
_entity_poly.entity_id
_entity_poly.type
_entity_poly.pdbx_seq_one_letter_code
_entity_poly.pdbx_strand_id
1 'polypeptide(L)'
;MRHVRQTDLIKMVANELADSRRALVERHLAECPTCQGRYEQQERLWRALGQWTPDFAGRDLLPGIERKLDAAPTILRPLWSTLARICRVAAAIVIGVGAGYGAAWSSSPDQPVPSGVASAEVEESAVGALRLHYFEDVSPAGLYVALEAIAYDAGAAEGQP
;
A
#
# COMPACT_ATOMS: atom_id res chain seq x y z
N MET A 1 -26.62 -4.35 7.11
CA MET A 1 -25.97 -3.12 6.59
C MET A 1 -24.47 -3.23 6.81
N ARG A 2 -23.65 -2.76 5.87
CA ARG A 2 -22.18 -2.80 5.99
C ARG A 2 -21.71 -1.56 6.77
N HIS A 3 -21.02 -1.77 7.88
CA HIS A 3 -20.47 -0.67 8.69
C HIS A 3 -19.22 -0.06 8.06
N VAL A 4 -18.94 1.21 8.38
CA VAL A 4 -17.68 1.89 8.03
C VAL A 4 -16.50 1.17 8.69
N ARG A 5 -15.38 1.06 7.97
CA ARG A 5 -14.14 0.46 8.47
C ARG A 5 -13.58 1.32 9.59
N GLN A 6 -13.03 0.70 10.63
CA GLN A 6 -12.45 1.43 11.76
C GLN A 6 -11.30 2.37 11.33
N THR A 7 -10.49 1.95 10.37
CA THR A 7 -9.40 2.76 9.80
C THR A 7 -9.91 4.04 9.14
N ASP A 8 -11.07 4.02 8.48
CA ASP A 8 -11.66 5.22 7.88
C ASP A 8 -12.11 6.22 8.97
N LEU A 9 -12.63 5.73 10.10
CA LEU A 9 -13.01 6.58 11.23
C LEU A 9 -11.78 7.23 11.89
N ILE A 10 -10.70 6.47 12.07
CA ILE A 10 -9.43 7.00 12.61
C ILE A 10 -8.87 8.08 11.67
N LYS A 11 -8.78 7.79 10.37
CA LYS A 11 -8.32 8.75 9.35
C LYS A 11 -9.21 9.99 9.30
N MET A 12 -10.52 9.84 9.47
CA MET A 12 -11.44 10.96 9.51
C MET A 12 -11.16 11.89 10.70
N VAL A 13 -10.98 11.33 11.90
CA VAL A 13 -10.66 12.11 13.13
C VAL A 13 -9.28 12.78 13.02
N ALA A 14 -8.30 12.10 12.40
CA ALA A 14 -6.96 12.65 12.15
C ALA A 14 -6.92 13.67 10.98
N ASN A 15 -8.05 13.93 10.31
CA ASN A 15 -8.15 14.78 9.12
C ASN A 15 -7.34 14.29 7.90
N GLU A 16 -7.06 13.00 7.80
CA GLU A 16 -6.26 12.36 6.74
C GLU A 16 -7.12 11.74 5.63
N LEU A 17 -8.44 11.77 5.78
CA LEU A 17 -9.37 11.16 4.82
C LEU A 17 -9.62 12.12 3.64
N ALA A 18 -9.45 11.62 2.42
CA ALA A 18 -9.75 12.35 1.18
C ALA A 18 -11.21 12.81 1.13
N ASP A 19 -11.47 13.99 0.54
CA ASP A 19 -12.78 14.66 0.59
C ASP A 19 -13.93 13.80 0.05
N SER A 20 -13.71 13.09 -1.05
CA SER A 20 -14.71 12.19 -1.65
C SER A 20 -15.10 11.06 -0.70
N ARG A 21 -14.13 10.50 0.02
CA ARG A 21 -14.35 9.42 0.99
C ARG A 21 -14.97 9.95 2.27
N ARG A 22 -14.56 11.14 2.72
CA ARG A 22 -15.09 11.83 3.89
C ARG A 22 -16.59 12.07 3.76
N ALA A 23 -17.05 12.62 2.64
CA ALA A 23 -18.47 12.87 2.39
C ALA A 23 -19.33 11.57 2.45
N LEU A 24 -18.78 10.44 2.00
CA LEU A 24 -19.45 9.14 2.10
C LEU A 24 -19.54 8.64 3.56
N VAL A 25 -18.47 8.81 4.34
CA VAL A 25 -18.46 8.43 5.76
C VAL A 25 -19.41 9.33 6.55
N GLU A 26 -19.40 10.65 6.32
CA GLU A 26 -20.31 11.60 6.97
C GLU A 26 -21.78 11.25 6.74
N ARG A 27 -22.15 10.93 5.49
CA ARG A 27 -23.51 10.47 5.16
C ARG A 27 -23.87 9.19 5.92
N HIS A 28 -22.95 8.23 5.99
CA HIS A 28 -23.19 7.00 6.75
C HIS A 28 -23.32 7.26 8.25
N LEU A 29 -22.53 8.17 8.82
CA LEU A 29 -22.60 8.53 10.24
C LEU A 29 -23.95 9.17 10.59
N ALA A 30 -24.55 9.92 9.66
CA ALA A 30 -25.89 10.49 9.84
C ALA A 30 -27.00 9.43 9.88
N GLU A 31 -26.79 8.27 9.26
CA GLU A 31 -27.78 7.19 9.15
C GLU A 31 -27.54 6.03 10.13
N CYS A 32 -26.31 5.87 10.64
CA CYS A 32 -25.91 4.72 11.45
C CYS A 32 -25.43 5.10 12.87
N PRO A 33 -26.29 5.00 13.89
CA PRO A 33 -25.95 5.38 15.27
C PRO A 33 -24.80 4.55 15.86
N THR A 34 -24.66 3.29 15.45
CA THR A 34 -23.53 2.44 15.86
C THR A 34 -22.19 2.98 15.36
N CYS A 35 -22.14 3.45 14.12
CA CYS A 35 -20.91 4.04 13.57
C CYS A 35 -20.65 5.43 14.15
N GLN A 36 -21.71 6.21 14.43
CA GLN A 36 -21.61 7.48 15.15
C GLN A 36 -20.98 7.31 16.54
N GLY A 37 -21.46 6.37 17.35
CA GLY A 37 -20.89 6.11 18.69
C GLY A 37 -19.41 5.68 18.63
N ARG A 38 -19.01 4.93 17.60
CA ARG A 38 -17.60 4.58 17.36
C ARG A 38 -16.78 5.80 16.97
N TYR A 39 -17.29 6.66 16.11
CA TYR A 39 -16.64 7.91 15.71
C TYR A 39 -16.41 8.82 16.93
N GLU A 40 -17.44 9.03 17.75
CA GLU A 40 -17.33 9.85 18.97
C GLU A 40 -16.31 9.27 19.97
N GLN A 41 -16.20 7.95 20.06
CA GLN A 41 -15.17 7.30 20.88
C GLN A 41 -13.76 7.61 20.36
N GLN A 42 -13.53 7.50 19.04
CA GLN A 42 -12.24 7.84 18.43
C GLN A 42 -11.92 9.32 18.61
N GLU A 43 -12.91 10.19 18.45
CA GLU A 43 -12.74 11.63 18.62
C GLU A 43 -12.37 12.01 20.07
N ARG A 44 -13.02 11.40 21.06
CA ARG A 44 -12.65 11.59 22.47
C ARG A 44 -11.21 11.15 22.75
N LEU A 45 -10.81 9.99 22.23
CA LEU A 45 -9.45 9.49 22.37
C LEU A 45 -8.43 10.43 21.72
N TRP A 46 -8.70 10.88 20.50
CA TRP A 46 -7.85 11.81 19.78
C TRP A 46 -7.67 13.13 20.51
N ARG A 47 -8.76 13.71 21.05
CA ARG A 47 -8.66 14.93 21.88
C ARG A 47 -7.84 14.70 23.15
N ALA A 48 -8.00 13.56 23.81
CA ALA A 48 -7.21 13.23 25.01
C ALA A 48 -5.71 13.11 24.67
N LEU A 49 -5.37 12.49 23.54
CA LEU A 49 -3.99 12.42 23.05
C LEU A 49 -3.44 13.80 22.66
N GLY A 50 -4.26 14.67 22.05
CA GLY A 50 -3.86 16.03 21.70
C GLY A 50 -3.62 16.94 22.90
N GLN A 51 -4.22 16.63 24.05
CA GLN A 51 -3.98 17.33 25.32
C GLN A 51 -2.77 16.77 26.08
N TRP A 52 -2.27 15.60 25.69
CA TRP A 52 -1.13 15.00 26.35
C TRP A 52 0.14 15.77 25.99
N THR A 53 0.62 16.57 26.94
CA THR A 53 1.91 17.26 26.86
C THR A 53 2.91 16.52 27.75
N PRO A 54 3.81 15.69 27.19
CA PRO A 54 4.84 15.04 27.99
C PRO A 54 5.77 16.11 28.57
N ASP A 55 6.21 15.90 29.81
CA ASP A 55 7.24 16.74 30.40
C ASP A 55 8.59 16.40 29.77
N PHE A 56 9.04 17.27 28.87
CA PHE A 56 10.35 17.19 28.24
C PHE A 56 11.37 18.13 28.88
N ALA A 57 11.03 18.78 30.00
CA ALA A 57 11.92 19.72 30.66
C ALA A 57 13.28 19.05 30.98
N GLY A 58 14.35 19.57 30.37
CA GLY A 58 15.72 19.11 30.61
C GLY A 58 16.22 17.95 29.74
N ARG A 59 15.44 17.45 28.77
CA ARG A 59 15.98 16.51 27.76
C ARG A 59 15.96 17.13 26.37
N ASP A 60 17.14 17.55 25.91
CA ASP A 60 17.33 17.87 24.51
C ASP A 60 17.44 16.55 23.71
N LEU A 61 16.40 16.23 22.96
CA LEU A 61 16.35 15.07 22.08
C LEU A 61 16.96 15.35 20.71
N LEU A 62 17.18 16.63 20.36
CA LEU A 62 17.61 17.03 19.03
C LEU A 62 18.98 16.43 18.64
N PRO A 63 20.02 16.43 19.50
CA PRO A 63 21.31 15.82 19.17
C PRO A 63 21.21 14.30 18.94
N GLY A 64 20.27 13.64 19.62
CA GLY A 64 20.03 12.21 19.44
C GLY A 64 19.34 11.91 18.10
N ILE A 65 18.42 12.78 17.67
CA ILE A 65 17.74 12.69 16.38
C ILE A 65 18.73 12.99 15.25
N GLU A 66 19.50 14.06 15.35
CA GLU A 66 20.54 14.43 14.36
C GLU A 66 21.54 13.29 14.17
N ARG A 67 22.09 12.75 15.26
CA ARG A 67 23.01 11.62 15.19
C ARG A 67 22.39 10.40 14.52
N LYS A 68 21.10 10.13 14.74
CA LYS A 68 20.40 9.02 14.08
C LYS A 68 20.12 9.30 12.61
N LEU A 69 19.84 10.54 12.24
CA LEU A 69 19.66 10.94 10.83
C LEU A 69 20.99 10.88 10.07
N ASP A 70 22.09 11.29 10.69
CA ASP A 70 23.44 11.22 10.12
C ASP A 70 23.97 9.78 10.04
N ALA A 71 23.66 8.97 11.06
CA ALA A 71 24.03 7.55 11.10
C ALA A 71 23.10 6.67 10.26
N ALA A 72 21.90 7.13 9.91
CA ALA A 72 21.06 6.42 8.98
C ALA A 72 21.80 6.41 7.64
N PRO A 73 22.29 5.24 7.18
CA PRO A 73 22.85 5.18 5.84
C PRO A 73 21.76 5.69 4.93
N THR A 74 22.07 6.69 4.09
CA THR A 74 21.27 6.93 2.91
C THR A 74 21.26 5.58 2.21
N ILE A 75 20.16 4.85 2.34
CA ILE A 75 19.96 3.60 1.64
C ILE A 75 19.85 4.05 0.19
N LEU A 76 21.01 4.21 -0.43
CA LEU A 76 21.19 4.37 -1.84
C LEU A 76 20.55 3.13 -2.41
N ARG A 77 19.26 3.25 -2.75
CA ARG A 77 18.54 2.21 -3.44
C ARG A 77 19.44 1.86 -4.62
N PRO A 78 20.01 0.65 -4.66
CA PRO A 78 21.00 0.33 -5.66
C PRO A 78 20.36 0.62 -7.01
N LEU A 79 21.05 1.36 -7.88
CA LEU A 79 20.55 1.73 -9.21
C LEU A 79 20.06 0.51 -10.01
N TRP A 80 20.57 -0.67 -9.65
CA TRP A 80 20.13 -1.98 -10.12
C TRP A 80 18.64 -2.29 -9.84
N SER A 81 18.07 -1.79 -8.75
CA SER A 81 16.64 -1.97 -8.46
C SER A 81 15.76 -1.13 -9.40
N THR A 82 16.23 0.06 -9.79
CA THR A 82 15.59 0.90 -10.80
C THR A 82 15.72 0.27 -12.19
N LEU A 83 16.92 -0.22 -12.53
CA LEU A 83 17.16 -0.93 -13.80
C LEU A 83 16.32 -2.20 -13.90
N ALA A 84 16.24 -3.00 -12.83
CA ALA A 84 15.40 -4.19 -12.77
C ALA A 84 13.90 -3.89 -12.94
N ARG A 85 13.40 -2.77 -12.42
CA ARG A 85 12.02 -2.32 -12.68
C ARG A 85 11.82 -1.96 -14.15
N ILE A 86 12.73 -1.18 -14.73
CA ILE A 86 12.65 -0.77 -16.14
C ILE A 86 12.70 -2.00 -17.05
N CYS A 87 13.59 -2.96 -16.79
CA CYS A 87 13.68 -4.20 -17.55
C CYS A 87 12.39 -5.03 -17.47
N ARG A 88 11.73 -5.13 -16.30
CA ARG A 88 10.44 -5.84 -16.19
C ARG A 88 9.34 -5.17 -17.00
N VAL A 89 9.26 -3.83 -16.98
CA VAL A 89 8.26 -3.10 -17.78
C VAL A 89 8.54 -3.28 -19.27
N ALA A 90 9.80 -3.17 -19.69
CA ALA A 90 10.18 -3.41 -21.08
C ALA A 90 9.87 -4.84 -21.55
N ALA A 91 10.13 -5.85 -20.70
CA ALA A 91 9.81 -7.24 -21.01
C ALA A 91 8.30 -7.47 -21.18
N ALA A 92 7.46 -6.85 -20.34
CA ALA A 92 6.00 -6.93 -20.47
C ALA A 92 5.50 -6.33 -21.80
N ILE A 93 6.06 -5.19 -22.22
CA ILE A 93 5.75 -4.56 -23.50
C ILE A 93 6.16 -5.46 -24.67
N VAL A 94 7.38 -6.03 -24.63
CA VAL A 94 7.87 -6.94 -25.68
C VAL A 94 6.99 -8.19 -25.79
N ILE A 95 6.57 -8.78 -24.67
CA ILE A 95 5.66 -9.94 -24.67
C ILE A 95 4.30 -9.56 -25.26
N GLY A 96 3.73 -8.42 -24.87
CA GLY A 96 2.44 -7.96 -25.40
C GLY A 96 2.48 -7.69 -26.91
N VAL A 97 3.50 -6.97 -27.38
CA VAL A 97 3.69 -6.68 -28.82
C VAL A 97 3.98 -7.95 -29.60
N GLY A 98 4.83 -8.84 -29.06
CA GLY A 98 5.17 -10.11 -29.70
C GLY A 98 3.97 -11.05 -29.84
N ALA A 99 3.15 -11.18 -28.79
CA ALA A 99 1.93 -11.98 -28.83
C ALA A 99 0.91 -11.42 -29.85
N GLY A 100 0.75 -10.09 -29.91
CA GLY A 100 -0.12 -9.43 -30.89
C GLY A 100 0.36 -9.63 -32.34
N TYR A 101 1.66 -9.51 -32.59
CA TYR A 101 2.24 -9.69 -33.93
C TYR A 101 2.18 -11.15 -34.40
N GLY A 102 2.42 -12.10 -33.48
CA GLY A 102 2.30 -13.53 -33.76
C GLY A 102 0.86 -13.95 -34.10
N ALA A 103 -0.13 -13.41 -33.39
CA ALA A 103 -1.54 -13.65 -33.69
C ALA A 103 -1.90 -13.15 -35.10
N ALA A 104 -1.45 -11.93 -35.45
CA ALA A 104 -1.73 -11.31 -36.74
C ALA A 104 -1.17 -12.08 -37.96
N TRP A 105 -0.05 -12.79 -37.80
CA TRP A 105 0.49 -13.64 -38.87
C TRP A 105 -0.10 -15.04 -38.94
N SER A 106 -0.69 -15.54 -37.85
CA SER A 106 -1.33 -16.87 -37.83
C SER A 106 -2.79 -16.86 -38.28
N SER A 107 -3.44 -15.69 -38.31
CA SER A 107 -4.83 -15.56 -38.75
C SER A 107 -4.93 -15.62 -40.27
N SER A 108 -5.32 -16.79 -40.80
CA SER A 108 -5.80 -16.90 -42.17
C SER A 108 -7.02 -15.99 -42.39
N PRO A 109 -7.13 -15.29 -43.54
CA PRO A 109 -8.14 -14.25 -43.78
C PRO A 109 -9.61 -14.73 -43.93
N ASP A 110 -9.90 -16.00 -43.64
CA ASP A 110 -11.23 -16.60 -43.90
C ASP A 110 -12.06 -16.93 -42.65
N GLN A 111 -11.63 -16.52 -41.45
CA GLN A 111 -12.51 -16.64 -40.28
C GLN A 111 -13.46 -15.43 -40.19
N PRO A 112 -14.80 -15.65 -40.21
CA PRO A 112 -15.77 -14.59 -39.96
C PRO A 112 -15.55 -14.06 -38.55
N VAL A 113 -15.22 -12.77 -38.47
CA VAL A 113 -14.97 -12.05 -37.22
C VAL A 113 -16.22 -12.21 -36.34
N PRO A 114 -16.15 -12.88 -35.17
CA PRO A 114 -17.24 -12.80 -34.23
C PRO A 114 -17.31 -11.35 -33.77
N SER A 115 -18.43 -10.70 -34.09
CA SER A 115 -18.85 -9.38 -33.58
C SER A 115 -19.09 -9.47 -32.08
N GLY A 116 -18.02 -9.73 -31.33
CA GLY A 116 -17.95 -9.74 -29.89
C GLY A 116 -16.93 -8.70 -29.48
N VAL A 117 -17.30 -7.42 -29.63
CA VAL A 117 -16.71 -6.34 -28.84
C VAL A 117 -17.13 -6.59 -27.39
N ALA A 118 -16.51 -7.59 -26.76
CA ALA A 118 -16.40 -7.69 -25.32
C ALA A 118 -15.38 -6.62 -24.89
N SER A 119 -15.87 -5.39 -24.90
CA SER A 119 -15.22 -4.27 -24.25
C SER A 119 -14.98 -4.64 -22.79
N ALA A 120 -13.73 -4.51 -22.33
CA ALA A 120 -13.38 -4.14 -20.96
C ALA A 120 -13.81 -5.01 -19.76
N GLU A 121 -14.23 -6.28 -19.91
CA GLU A 121 -14.50 -7.15 -18.74
C GLU A 121 -13.38 -8.14 -18.38
N VAL A 122 -12.33 -8.27 -19.21
CA VAL A 122 -11.24 -9.24 -18.98
C VAL A 122 -10.14 -8.69 -18.05
N GLU A 123 -10.12 -7.39 -17.77
CA GLU A 123 -9.10 -6.81 -16.88
C GLU A 123 -9.43 -6.99 -15.38
N GLU A 124 -10.71 -7.19 -15.01
CA GLU A 124 -11.10 -7.33 -13.60
C GLU A 124 -10.90 -8.76 -13.05
N SER A 125 -10.95 -9.81 -13.90
CA SER A 125 -10.74 -11.20 -13.44
C SER A 125 -9.28 -11.62 -13.36
N ALA A 126 -8.40 -11.05 -14.19
CA ALA A 126 -6.96 -11.28 -14.11
C ALA A 126 -6.34 -10.63 -12.86
N VAL A 127 -6.86 -9.48 -12.44
CA VAL A 127 -6.49 -8.82 -11.17
C VAL A 127 -7.08 -9.57 -9.96
N GLY A 128 -8.25 -10.21 -10.10
CA GLY A 128 -8.82 -11.08 -9.07
C GLY A 128 -8.06 -12.41 -8.86
N ALA A 129 -7.44 -12.94 -9.91
CA ALA A 129 -6.63 -14.18 -9.85
C ALA A 129 -5.21 -13.93 -9.31
N LEU A 130 -4.63 -12.76 -9.60
CA LEU A 130 -3.43 -12.26 -8.93
C LEU A 130 -3.84 -11.73 -7.54
N ARG A 131 -3.95 -12.63 -6.55
CA ARG A 131 -4.07 -12.34 -5.11
C ARG A 131 -2.88 -11.51 -4.57
N LEU A 132 -2.61 -10.34 -5.13
CA LEU A 132 -1.64 -9.36 -4.66
C LEU A 132 -2.30 -8.52 -3.56
N HIS A 133 -2.70 -9.19 -2.47
CA HIS A 133 -3.12 -8.53 -1.23
C HIS A 133 -1.93 -8.04 -0.37
N TYR A 134 -0.74 -7.87 -0.95
CA TYR A 134 0.49 -7.78 -0.15
C TYR A 134 1.04 -6.38 0.14
N PHE A 135 0.43 -5.29 -0.34
CA PHE A 135 1.06 -3.97 -0.20
C PHE A 135 0.16 -2.80 0.21
N GLU A 136 -1.14 -2.98 0.46
CA GLU A 136 -1.97 -1.85 0.93
C GLU A 136 -1.95 -1.63 2.44
N ASP A 137 -1.58 -2.64 3.24
CA ASP A 137 -1.57 -2.56 4.72
C ASP A 137 -0.17 -2.62 5.36
N VAL A 138 0.90 -2.75 4.56
CA VAL A 138 2.27 -2.68 5.10
C VAL A 138 2.70 -1.22 5.14
N SER A 139 2.48 -0.58 6.29
CA SER A 139 3.17 0.67 6.63
C SER A 139 4.66 0.51 6.29
N PRO A 140 5.32 1.49 5.63
CA PRO A 140 6.74 1.42 5.29
C PRO A 140 7.63 1.03 6.48
N ALA A 141 7.20 1.33 7.71
CA ALA A 141 7.89 0.94 8.94
C ALA A 141 7.90 -0.59 9.19
N GLY A 142 6.85 -1.31 8.80
CA GLY A 142 6.74 -2.76 9.01
C GLY A 142 7.62 -3.60 8.08
N LEU A 143 7.92 -3.08 6.88
CA LEU A 143 8.78 -3.76 5.92
C LEU A 143 10.24 -3.85 6.41
N TYR A 144 10.72 -2.83 7.13
CA TYR A 144 12.06 -2.84 7.72
C TYR A 144 12.18 -3.89 8.82
N VAL A 145 11.18 -4.01 9.69
CA VAL A 145 11.16 -5.02 10.76
C VAL A 145 11.11 -6.45 10.21
N ALA A 146 10.34 -6.68 9.14
CA ALA A 146 10.28 -7.99 8.50
C ALA A 146 11.60 -8.37 7.80
N LEU A 147 12.29 -7.41 7.19
CA LEU A 147 13.60 -7.65 6.56
C LEU A 147 14.70 -7.89 7.60
N GLU A 148 14.65 -7.21 8.75
CA GLU A 148 15.61 -7.38 9.84
C GLU A 148 15.47 -8.76 10.50
N ALA A 149 14.24 -9.27 10.64
CA ALA A 149 13.98 -10.63 11.13
C ALA A 149 14.56 -11.71 10.20
N ILE A 150 14.46 -11.54 8.88
CA ILE A 150 15.01 -12.50 7.91
C ILE A 150 16.55 -12.47 7.90
N ALA A 151 17.15 -11.29 8.07
CA ALA A 151 18.61 -11.16 8.13
C ALA A 151 19.21 -11.80 9.41
N TYR A 152 18.47 -11.75 10.53
CA TYR A 152 18.88 -12.37 11.78
C TYR A 152 18.91 -13.90 11.71
N ASP A 153 17.92 -14.52 11.07
CA ASP A 153 17.87 -15.99 10.89
C ASP A 153 18.96 -16.52 9.95
N ALA A 154 19.38 -15.74 8.95
CA ALA A 154 20.44 -16.15 8.03
C ALA A 154 21.83 -16.18 8.68
N GLY A 155 22.08 -15.32 9.69
CA GLY A 155 23.35 -15.29 10.43
C GLY A 155 23.47 -16.37 11.51
N ALA A 156 22.36 -16.93 11.99
CA ALA A 156 22.36 -17.94 13.04
C ALA A 156 22.75 -19.35 12.55
N ALA A 157 22.71 -19.60 11.23
CA ALA A 157 22.98 -20.93 10.66
C ALA A 157 24.46 -21.21 10.34
N GLU A 158 25.35 -20.21 10.33
CA GLU A 158 26.77 -20.39 9.97
C GLU A 158 27.70 -20.60 11.19
N GLY A 159 27.13 -20.68 12.40
CA GLY A 159 27.90 -20.70 13.65
C GLY A 159 27.61 -21.89 14.55
N GLN A 160 27.71 -23.12 14.05
CA GLN A 160 27.81 -24.28 14.93
C GLN A 160 28.88 -25.26 14.41
N PRO A 161 29.90 -25.58 15.22
CA PRO A 161 31.14 -26.26 14.80
C PRO A 161 30.95 -27.73 14.44
#